data_AF-A0A2D8Q6I6-F1
#
_entry.id   AF-A0A2D8Q6I6-F1
#
_cell.length_a   1.000
_cell.length_b   1.000
_cell.length_c   1.000
_cell.angle_alpha   90.00
_cell.angle_beta   90.00
_cell.angle_gamma   90.00
#
_symmetry.space_group_name_H-M   'P 1'
#
loop_
_entity.id
_entity.type
_entity.pdbx_description
1 polymer ?
#
loop_
_entity_poly.entity_id
_entity_poly.type
_entity_poly.pdbx_seq_one_letter_code
_entity_poly.pdbx_strand_id
1 'polypeptide(L)'
;MIENRLRRIIQEADGFAVGTFLMSDSATSAALMDAAGYDFLAIDRQHGVIDDATCLRLLAECGRHGTTPIVRIPANRPEDAMRALDHGALGVIAPLIDDDVGAA
;
A
#
# COMPACT_ATOMS: atom_id res chain seq x y z
N MET A 1 10.65 -4.85 -13.20
CA MET A 1 9.72 -5.36 -12.18
C MET A 1 10.07 -4.68 -10.87
N ILE A 2 9.10 -4.15 -10.13
CA ILE A 2 9.34 -3.52 -8.82
C ILE A 2 9.54 -4.63 -7.79
N GLU A 3 10.59 -4.55 -6.97
CA GLU A 3 10.84 -5.48 -5.87
C GLU A 3 9.88 -5.19 -4.71
N ASN A 4 9.33 -6.23 -4.07
CA ASN A 4 8.61 -6.08 -2.81
C ASN A 4 9.60 -6.01 -1.64
N ARG A 5 10.22 -4.83 -1.48
CA ARG A 5 11.21 -4.53 -0.43
C ARG A 5 10.63 -4.75 0.97
N LEU A 6 9.37 -4.37 1.20
CA LEU A 6 8.71 -4.56 2.49
C LEU A 6 8.67 -6.05 2.86
N ARG A 7 8.21 -6.92 1.95
CA ARG A 7 8.15 -8.36 2.19
C ARG A 7 9.52 -8.94 2.52
N ARG A 8 10.57 -8.51 1.82
CA ARG A 8 11.94 -8.95 2.12
C ARG A 8 12.33 -8.56 3.54
N ILE A 9 12.16 -7.29 3.91
CA ILE A 9 12.54 -6.79 5.25
C ILE A 9 11.80 -7.55 6.34
N ILE A 10 10.46 -7.69 6.27
CA ILE A 10 9.68 -8.34 7.35
C ILE A 10 9.91 -9.84 7.47
N GLN A 11 10.58 -10.46 6.49
CA GLN A 11 11.00 -11.86 6.55
C GLN A 11 12.37 -12.06 7.22
N GLU A 12 13.13 -10.99 7.43
CA GLU A 12 14.39 -11.01 8.16
C GLU A 12 14.13 -11.03 9.67
N ALA A 13 14.92 -11.80 10.44
CA ALA A 13 14.67 -12.01 11.87
C ALA A 13 14.63 -10.72 12.70
N ASP A 14 15.49 -9.75 12.34
CA ASP A 14 15.58 -8.42 12.96
C ASP A 14 15.13 -7.31 11.99
N GLY A 15 14.29 -7.67 11.02
CA GLY A 15 13.81 -6.77 9.98
C GLY A 15 12.97 -5.62 10.53
N PHE A 16 13.29 -4.39 10.15
CA PHE A 16 12.56 -3.20 10.54
C PHE A 16 12.30 -2.31 9.32
N ALA A 17 11.02 -2.08 9.02
CA ALA A 17 10.59 -1.26 7.89
C ALA A 17 9.92 0.02 8.39
N VAL A 18 10.27 1.15 7.77
CA VAL A 18 9.64 2.45 8.01
C VAL A 18 8.80 2.83 6.81
N GLY A 19 7.54 3.14 7.03
CA GLY A 19 6.63 3.60 5.98
C GLY A 19 5.73 4.72 6.45
N THR A 20 4.96 5.27 5.50
CA THR A 20 4.00 6.33 5.78
C THR A 20 2.69 6.09 5.02
N PHE A 21 1.62 6.75 5.49
CA PHE A 21 0.33 6.75 4.84
C PHE A 21 0.22 7.89 3.82
N LEU A 22 -0.31 7.56 2.64
CA LEU A 22 -0.83 8.52 1.69
C LEU A 22 -2.34 8.64 1.91
N MET A 23 -2.76 9.80 2.44
CA MET A 23 -4.17 10.06 2.74
C MET A 23 -4.84 11.03 1.76
N SER A 24 -4.06 11.73 0.95
CA SER A 24 -4.53 12.68 -0.07
C SER A 24 -4.54 12.05 -1.48
N ASP A 25 -5.29 12.65 -2.39
CA ASP A 25 -5.37 12.27 -3.81
C ASP A 25 -4.26 12.91 -4.68
N SER A 26 -3.24 13.50 -4.04
CA SER A 26 -2.18 14.24 -4.72
C SER A 26 -1.11 13.30 -5.28
N ALA A 27 -1.10 13.16 -6.62
CA ALA A 27 -0.03 12.46 -7.35
C ALA A 27 1.35 13.07 -7.08
N THR A 28 1.45 14.40 -7.01
CA THR A 28 2.70 15.10 -6.65
C THR A 28 3.19 14.70 -5.25
N SER A 29 2.28 14.65 -4.26
CA SER A 29 2.65 14.21 -2.91
C SER A 29 3.11 12.75 -2.91
N ALA A 30 2.43 11.87 -3.66
CA ALA A 30 2.81 10.46 -3.76
C ALA A 30 4.22 10.29 -4.35
N ALA A 31 4.52 10.97 -5.46
CA ALA A 31 5.84 10.94 -6.09
C ALA A 31 6.95 11.50 -5.18
N LEU A 32 6.67 12.57 -4.44
CA LEU A 32 7.60 13.12 -3.46
C LEU A 32 7.85 12.16 -2.29
N MET A 33 6.81 11.50 -1.79
CA MET A 33 6.95 10.51 -0.71
C MET A 33 7.69 9.25 -1.20
N ASP A 34 7.51 8.85 -2.45
CA ASP A 34 8.28 7.75 -3.05
C ASP A 34 9.79 8.08 -3.06
N ALA A 35 10.13 9.32 -3.42
CA ALA A 35 11.52 9.79 -3.39
C ALA A 35 12.07 10.06 -1.98
N ALA A 36 11.24 10.06 -0.93
CA ALA A 36 11.64 10.44 0.43
C ALA A 36 12.41 9.34 1.20
N GLY A 37 12.55 8.14 0.64
CA GLY A 37 13.37 7.07 1.21
C GLY A 37 12.65 6.12 2.18
N TYR A 38 11.32 6.10 2.18
CA TYR A 38 10.53 5.11 2.94
C TYR A 38 10.71 3.69 2.38
N ASP A 39 10.57 2.67 3.21
CA ASP A 39 10.54 1.27 2.76
C ASP A 39 9.23 0.92 2.06
N PHE A 40 8.12 1.54 2.49
CA PHE A 40 6.80 1.34 1.91
C PHE A 40 5.91 2.60 2.02
N LEU A 41 4.95 2.69 1.11
CA LEU A 41 3.89 3.70 1.13
C LEU A 41 2.54 3.00 1.19
N ALA A 42 1.73 3.34 2.19
CA ALA A 42 0.38 2.80 2.35
C ALA A 42 -0.66 3.79 1.83
N ILE A 43 -1.27 3.46 0.69
CA ILE A 43 -2.38 4.23 0.13
C ILE A 43 -3.64 3.90 0.94
N ASP A 44 -4.23 4.91 1.57
CA ASP A 44 -5.37 4.73 2.45
C ASP A 44 -6.71 4.93 1.75
N ARG A 45 -7.42 3.83 1.47
CA ARG A 45 -8.79 3.87 0.93
C ARG A 45 -9.88 3.74 1.98
N GLN A 46 -9.54 3.62 3.27
CA GLN A 46 -10.52 3.48 4.34
C GLN A 46 -10.88 4.83 4.97
N HIS A 47 -9.87 5.64 5.28
CA HIS A 47 -10.04 6.93 5.95
C HIS A 47 -9.47 8.11 5.16
N GLY A 48 -8.73 7.84 4.08
CA GLY A 48 -8.31 8.85 3.11
C GLY A 48 -9.43 9.22 2.13
N VAL A 49 -9.15 10.21 1.28
CA VAL A 49 -10.07 10.66 0.22
C VAL A 49 -9.94 9.86 -1.08
N ILE A 50 -9.33 8.68 -1.02
CA ILE A 50 -8.82 7.95 -2.18
C ILE A 50 -9.84 6.90 -2.62
N ASP A 51 -10.49 7.15 -3.75
CA ASP A 51 -11.33 6.17 -4.43
C ASP A 51 -10.52 5.18 -5.27
N ASP A 52 -11.21 4.26 -5.95
CA ASP A 52 -10.58 3.19 -6.72
C ASP A 52 -9.74 3.71 -7.90
N ALA A 53 -10.28 4.67 -8.66
CA ALA A 53 -9.60 5.26 -9.81
C ALA A 53 -8.40 6.12 -9.38
N THR A 54 -8.51 6.80 -8.24
CA THR A 54 -7.41 7.56 -7.64
C THR A 54 -6.33 6.62 -7.12
N CYS A 55 -6.70 5.51 -6.50
CA CYS A 55 -5.73 4.49 -6.06
C CYS A 55 -4.87 3.99 -7.23
N LEU A 56 -5.47 3.65 -8.38
CA LEU A 56 -4.72 3.29 -9.60
C LEU A 56 -3.72 4.37 -10.01
N ARG A 57 -4.15 5.64 -10.05
CA ARG A 57 -3.28 6.76 -10.42
C ARG A 57 -2.13 6.97 -9.43
N LEU A 58 -2.40 6.88 -8.13
CA LEU A 58 -1.37 7.05 -7.10
C LEU A 58 -0.35 5.90 -7.10
N LEU A 59 -0.81 4.67 -7.34
CA LEU A 59 0.07 3.51 -7.49
C LEU A 59 1.06 3.68 -8.65
N ALA A 60 0.65 4.34 -9.75
CA ALA A 60 1.53 4.63 -10.88
C ALA A 60 2.67 5.63 -10.56
N GLU A 61 2.54 6.39 -9.47
CA GLU A 61 3.59 7.31 -8.98
C GLU A 61 4.54 6.67 -7.96
N CYS A 62 4.17 5.50 -7.41
CA CYS A 62 4.93 4.83 -6.36
C CYS A 62 5.87 3.75 -6.91
N GLY A 63 6.89 3.39 -6.13
CA GLY A 63 7.82 2.31 -6.42
C GLY A 63 8.92 2.65 -7.43
N ARG A 64 9.01 3.91 -7.87
CA ARG A 64 10.07 4.36 -8.81
C ARG A 64 11.42 4.47 -8.10
N HIS A 65 11.41 4.77 -6.80
CA HIS A 65 12.60 4.90 -5.96
C HIS A 65 12.77 3.73 -4.98
N GLY A 66 12.14 2.59 -5.26
CA GLY A 66 12.29 1.36 -4.49
C GLY A 66 11.45 1.28 -3.21
N THR A 67 10.48 2.19 -3.02
CA THR A 67 9.45 2.02 -2.00
C THR A 67 8.49 0.90 -2.42
N THR A 68 7.93 0.17 -1.46
CA THR A 68 6.89 -0.83 -1.73
C THR A 68 5.50 -0.17 -1.64
N PRO A 69 4.75 -0.03 -2.74
CA PRO A 69 3.37 0.44 -2.66
C PRO A 69 2.45 -0.65 -2.11
N ILE A 70 1.72 -0.34 -1.04
CA ILE A 70 0.66 -1.19 -0.48
C ILE A 70 -0.62 -0.39 -0.32
N VAL A 71 -1.76 -1.07 -0.22
CA VAL A 71 -3.08 -0.42 -0.11
C VAL A 71 -3.81 -0.90 1.13
N ARG A 72 -4.30 0.04 1.95
CA ARG A 72 -5.35 -0.26 2.93
C ARG A 72 -6.69 -0.26 2.22
N ILE A 73 -7.31 -1.43 2.11
CA ILE A 73 -8.60 -1.60 1.45
C ILE A 73 -9.74 -1.02 2.30
N PRO A 74 -10.84 -0.54 1.69
CA PRO A 74 -11.94 0.09 2.42
C PRO A 74 -12.65 -0.86 3.39
N ALA A 75 -12.74 -2.15 3.04
CA ALA A 75 -13.31 -3.21 3.87
C ALA A 75 -12.60 -4.54 3.59
N ASN A 76 -12.65 -5.50 4.53
CA ASN A 76 -12.12 -6.84 4.33
C ASN A 76 -13.02 -7.66 3.38
N ARG A 77 -12.98 -7.34 2.08
CA ARG A 77 -13.74 -8.03 1.04
C ARG A 77 -12.80 -8.45 -0.10
N PRO A 78 -12.93 -9.68 -0.65
CA PRO A 78 -12.06 -10.16 -1.70
C PRO A 78 -11.99 -9.22 -2.91
N GLU A 79 -13.11 -8.61 -3.33
CA GLU A 79 -13.14 -7.69 -4.46
C GLU A 79 -12.29 -6.44 -4.27
N ASP A 80 -12.19 -5.92 -3.05
CA ASP A 80 -11.38 -4.74 -2.77
C ASP A 80 -9.88 -5.08 -2.81
N ALA A 81 -9.51 -6.26 -2.28
CA ALA A 81 -8.15 -6.78 -2.35
C ALA A 81 -7.73 -7.08 -3.79
N MET A 82 -8.57 -7.77 -4.57
CA MET A 82 -8.32 -8.08 -5.98
C MET A 82 -8.09 -6.80 -6.79
N ARG A 83 -8.94 -5.78 -6.64
CA ARG A 83 -8.76 -4.49 -7.35
C ARG A 83 -7.46 -3.80 -6.97
N ALA A 84 -7.10 -3.80 -5.68
CA ALA A 84 -5.83 -3.22 -5.24
C ALA A 84 -4.62 -3.93 -5.89
N LEU A 85 -4.64 -5.25 -5.95
CA LEU A 85 -3.58 -6.06 -6.58
C LEU A 85 -3.55 -5.87 -8.11
N ASP A 86 -4.70 -5.83 -8.77
CA ASP A 86 -4.81 -5.56 -10.22
C ASP A 86 -4.28 -4.18 -10.59
N HIS A 87 -4.43 -3.19 -9.71
CA HIS A 87 -3.83 -1.86 -9.88
C HIS A 87 -2.31 -1.83 -9.65
N GLY A 88 -1.71 -2.92 -9.19
CA GLY A 88 -0.27 -3.06 -8.99
C GLY A 88 0.21 -2.83 -7.55
N ALA A 89 -0.68 -2.86 -6.55
CA ALA A 89 -0.24 -2.92 -5.16
C ALA A 89 0.58 -4.20 -4.92
N LEU A 90 1.68 -4.09 -4.16
CA LEU A 90 2.52 -5.23 -3.80
C LEU A 90 2.10 -5.89 -2.47
N GLY A 91 1.07 -5.35 -1.83
CA GLY A 91 0.51 -5.86 -0.59
C GLY A 91 -0.77 -5.11 -0.21
N VAL A 92 -1.54 -5.72 0.70
CA VAL A 92 -2.81 -5.19 1.18
C VAL A 92 -2.80 -5.14 2.72
N ILE A 93 -3.33 -4.05 3.28
CA ILE A 93 -3.69 -3.95 4.69
C ILE A 93 -5.21 -4.18 4.78
N ALA A 94 -5.62 -5.35 5.26
CA ALA A 94 -7.02 -5.65 5.53
C ALA A 94 -7.46 -5.00 6.85
N PRO A 95 -8.52 -4.18 6.88
CA PRO A 95 -8.97 -3.52 8.10
C PRO A 95 -9.87 -4.43 8.93
N LEU A 96 -9.94 -4.14 10.25
CA LEU A 96 -10.92 -4.71 11.18
C LEU A 96 -10.91 -6.26 11.24
N ILE A 97 -9.71 -6.85 11.32
CA ILE A 97 -9.53 -8.28 11.53
C ILE A 97 -9.45 -8.54 13.04
N ASP A 98 -10.54 -9.04 13.61
CA ASP A 98 -10.67 -9.28 15.06
C ASP A 98 -10.71 -10.77 15.42
N ASP A 99 -10.66 -11.66 14.42
CA ASP A 99 -10.64 -13.11 14.58
C ASP A 99 -9.84 -13.81 13.48
N ASP A 100 -9.58 -15.11 13.68
CA ASP A 100 -8.84 -15.94 12.72
C ASP A 100 -9.62 -16.17 11.42
N VAL A 101 -10.96 -16.09 11.46
CA VAL A 101 -11.82 -16.30 10.29
C VAL A 101 -11.69 -15.14 9.31
N GLY A 102 -11.63 -13.91 9.81
CA GLY A 102 -11.38 -12.72 8.99
C GLY A 102 -9.95 -12.66 8.47
N ALA A 103 -8.99 -13.33 9.13
CA ALA A 103 -7.59 -13.37 8.74
C ALA A 103 -7.26 -14.42 7.67
N ALA A 104 -8.10 -15.46 7.53
CA ALA A 104 -7.90 -16.59 6.62
C ALA A 104 -8.28 -16.29 5.16
#